data_AF-A0A8H3ZL20-F1
#
_entry.id   AF-A0A8H3ZL20-F1
#
_cell.length_a   1.000
_cell.length_b   1.000
_cell.length_c   1.000
_cell.angle_alpha   90.00
_cell.angle_beta   90.00
_cell.angle_gamma   90.00
#
_symmetry.space_group_name_H-M   'P 1'
#
loop_
_entity.id
_entity.type
_entity.pdbx_description
1 polymer ?
#
loop_
_entity_poly.entity_id
_entity_poly.type
_entity_poly.pdbx_seq_one_letter_code
_entity_poly.pdbx_strand_id
1 'polypeptide(L)'
;MLGGECGIILISLNVVGARVGVQASVPHDDVASLISIITLWSTLGSSIGSAVATSIWTEQMVDQMHKEMPGVSSSVITKIYGNIKTLKKYSFSDPIRQGGVRAYAIVNGHITIASICLSCIPLVASFFMPNYYLGKQQNAVNNKGLDGEVVDVPNQRTPNEAVTTQPERAAFWQKVLALYRK
;
A
#
# COMPACT_ATOMS: atom_id res chain seq x y z
N MET A 1 19.73 11.52 1.97
CA MET A 1 19.40 10.10 2.29
C MET A 1 18.68 10.01 3.64
N LEU A 2 17.76 10.93 3.99
CA LEU A 2 16.98 10.88 5.23
C LEU A 2 15.45 10.93 5.00
N GLY A 3 15.00 10.98 3.75
CA GLY A 3 13.58 11.13 3.41
C GLY A 3 12.82 9.84 3.10
N GLY A 4 13.52 8.69 3.03
CA GLY A 4 12.90 7.41 2.66
C GLY A 4 12.24 6.66 3.83
N GLU A 5 12.58 7.01 5.06
CA GLU A 5 12.28 6.22 6.25
C GLU A 5 10.84 6.47 6.75
N CYS A 6 10.33 7.71 6.60
CA CYS A 6 8.97 8.08 7.04
C CYS A 6 7.87 7.52 6.13
N GLY A 7 8.13 7.32 4.83
CA GLY A 7 7.15 6.74 3.89
C GLY A 7 6.88 5.26 4.15
N ILE A 8 7.86 4.53 4.69
CA ILE A 8 7.75 3.10 4.98
C ILE A 8 6.82 2.83 6.15
N ILE A 9 6.69 3.76 7.10
CA ILE A 9 5.86 3.61 8.30
C ILE A 9 4.37 3.50 7.92
N LEU A 10 3.89 4.36 7.02
CA LEU A 10 2.47 4.39 6.63
C LEU A 10 2.03 3.13 5.86
N ILE A 11 2.89 2.61 4.99
CA ILE A 11 2.60 1.38 4.23
C ILE A 11 2.64 0.15 5.16
N SER A 12 3.58 0.14 6.11
CA SER A 12 3.73 -0.96 7.07
C SER A 12 2.51 -1.10 7.99
N LEU A 13 1.91 0.01 8.42
CA LEU A 13 0.72 -0.02 9.29
C LEU A 13 -0.47 -0.73 8.64
N ASN A 14 -0.71 -0.49 7.36
CA ASN A 14 -1.84 -1.10 6.66
C ASN A 14 -1.65 -2.62 6.47
N VAL A 15 -0.45 -3.06 6.12
CA VAL A 15 -0.13 -4.48 5.98
C VAL A 15 -0.19 -5.20 7.33
N VAL A 16 0.29 -4.57 8.41
CA VAL A 16 0.19 -5.13 9.76
C VAL A 16 -1.28 -5.21 10.19
N GLY A 17 -2.08 -4.17 9.93
CA GLY A 17 -3.53 -4.19 10.19
C GLY A 17 -4.25 -5.32 9.45
N ALA A 18 -3.92 -5.54 8.18
CA ALA A 18 -4.46 -6.65 7.40
C ALA A 18 -4.05 -8.02 7.98
N ARG A 19 -2.78 -8.19 8.38
CA ARG A 19 -2.30 -9.44 9.00
C ARG A 19 -2.99 -9.72 10.34
N VAL A 20 -3.15 -8.70 11.18
CA VAL A 20 -3.86 -8.80 12.46
C VAL A 20 -5.35 -9.09 12.23
N GLY A 21 -5.97 -8.45 11.24
CA GLY A 21 -7.35 -8.73 10.84
C GLY A 21 -7.57 -10.17 10.38
N VAL A 22 -6.63 -10.75 9.62
CA VAL A 22 -6.67 -12.17 9.24
C VAL A 22 -6.54 -13.08 10.46
N GLN A 23 -5.61 -12.79 11.37
CA GLN A 23 -5.45 -13.55 12.62
C GLN A 23 -6.71 -13.49 13.49
N ALA A 24 -7.46 -12.39 13.45
CA ALA A 24 -8.69 -12.20 14.21
C ALA A 24 -9.93 -12.86 13.57
N SER A 25 -9.95 -13.06 12.26
CA SER A 25 -11.15 -13.48 11.51
C SER A 25 -11.16 -14.93 11.03
N VAL A 26 -10.02 -15.65 11.08
CA VAL A 26 -9.90 -16.99 10.48
C VAL A 26 -9.31 -18.02 11.44
N PRO A 27 -9.82 -19.27 11.49
CA PRO A 27 -9.24 -20.35 12.29
C PRO A 27 -7.72 -20.50 12.07
N HIS A 28 -6.98 -20.81 13.13
CA HIS A 28 -5.51 -20.85 13.13
C HIS A 28 -4.92 -21.72 12.01
N ASP A 29 -5.61 -22.79 11.63
CA ASP A 29 -5.22 -23.73 10.58
C ASP A 29 -5.09 -23.07 9.20
N ASP A 30 -5.90 -22.04 8.91
CA ASP A 30 -5.95 -21.36 7.60
C ASP A 30 -5.18 -20.02 7.57
N VAL A 31 -4.68 -19.56 8.72
CA VAL A 31 -3.97 -18.27 8.85
C VAL A 31 -2.71 -18.23 8.00
N ALA A 32 -1.94 -19.32 7.94
CA ALA A 32 -0.70 -19.38 7.15
C ALA A 32 -0.96 -19.20 5.65
N SER A 33 -1.99 -19.87 5.12
CA SER A 33 -2.40 -19.77 3.72
C SER A 33 -2.79 -18.33 3.36
N LEU A 34 -3.58 -17.66 4.20
CA LEU A 34 -3.99 -16.28 3.94
C LEU A 34 -2.83 -15.28 4.05
N ILE A 35 -1.91 -15.47 5.01
CA ILE A 35 -0.70 -14.63 5.11
C ILE A 35 0.17 -14.77 3.86
N SER A 36 0.28 -15.98 3.30
CA SER A 36 1.04 -16.20 2.07
C SER A 36 0.43 -15.44 0.88
N ILE A 37 -0.89 -15.43 0.76
CA ILE A 37 -1.62 -14.67 -0.26
C ILE A 37 -1.40 -13.16 -0.08
N ILE A 38 -1.49 -12.65 1.15
CA ILE A 38 -1.22 -11.23 1.45
C ILE A 38 0.22 -10.85 1.09
N THR A 39 1.18 -11.73 1.37
CA THR A 39 2.59 -11.51 1.04
C THR A 39 2.80 -11.50 -0.47
N LEU A 40 2.16 -12.41 -1.21
CA LEU A 40 2.19 -12.42 -2.67
C LEU A 40 1.68 -11.11 -3.26
N TRP A 41 0.52 -10.63 -2.80
CA TRP A 41 -0.03 -9.34 -3.25
C TRP A 41 0.89 -8.17 -2.90
N SER A 42 1.55 -8.22 -1.75
CA SER A 42 2.52 -7.19 -1.34
C SER A 42 3.73 -7.15 -2.26
N THR A 43 4.28 -8.31 -2.61
CA THR A 43 5.41 -8.42 -3.55
C THR A 43 5.04 -7.95 -4.95
N LEU A 44 3.83 -8.31 -5.41
CA LEU A 44 3.33 -7.86 -6.71
C LEU A 44 3.16 -6.33 -6.74
N GLY A 45 2.55 -5.75 -5.71
CA GLY A 45 2.38 -4.30 -5.59
C GLY A 45 3.72 -3.55 -5.58
N SER A 46 4.73 -4.09 -4.87
CA SER A 46 6.08 -3.53 -4.83
C SER A 46 6.75 -3.55 -6.21
N SER A 47 6.61 -4.64 -6.95
CA SER A 47 7.15 -4.76 -8.31
C SER A 47 6.49 -3.76 -9.28
N ILE A 48 5.18 -3.60 -9.22
CA ILE A 48 4.45 -2.65 -10.08
C ILE A 48 4.83 -1.20 -9.72
N GLY A 49 4.85 -0.87 -8.42
CA GLY A 49 5.19 0.48 -7.96
C GLY A 49 6.62 0.89 -8.34
N SER A 50 7.58 -0.02 -8.19
CA SER A 50 8.97 0.21 -8.60
C SER A 50 9.13 0.36 -10.12
N ALA A 51 8.38 -0.40 -10.92
CA ALA A 51 8.38 -0.26 -12.37
C ALA A 51 7.85 1.11 -12.81
N VAL A 52 6.72 1.57 -12.26
CA VAL A 52 6.14 2.89 -12.55
C VAL A 52 7.09 4.01 -12.13
N ALA A 53 7.65 3.95 -10.91
CA ALA A 53 8.61 4.94 -10.44
C ALA A 53 9.87 4.99 -11.32
N THR A 54 10.35 3.84 -11.79
CA THR A 54 11.49 3.75 -12.70
C THR A 54 11.17 4.36 -14.06
N SER A 55 9.98 4.11 -14.62
CA SER A 55 9.54 4.71 -15.90
C SER A 55 9.54 6.24 -15.83
N ILE A 56 8.91 6.79 -14.78
CA ILE A 56 8.85 8.24 -14.53
C ILE A 56 10.26 8.80 -14.39
N TRP A 57 11.12 8.12 -13.64
CA TRP A 57 12.51 8.51 -13.47
C TRP A 57 13.25 8.60 -14.79
N THR A 58 13.23 7.52 -15.58
CA THR A 58 13.99 7.43 -16.83
C THR A 58 13.54 8.45 -17.87
N GLU A 59 12.24 8.74 -17.92
CA GLU A 59 11.68 9.70 -18.86
C GLU A 59 11.96 11.15 -18.41
N GLN A 60 11.68 11.48 -17.15
CA GLN A 60 11.70 12.88 -16.71
C GLN A 60 13.07 13.38 -16.26
N MET A 61 13.96 12.50 -15.78
CA MET A 61 15.19 12.93 -15.12
C MET A 61 16.14 13.66 -16.07
N VAL A 62 16.32 13.17 -17.29
CA VAL A 62 17.20 13.79 -18.29
C VAL A 62 16.63 15.13 -18.76
N ASP A 63 15.33 15.21 -18.97
CA ASP A 63 14.65 16.43 -19.40
C ASP A 63 14.73 17.54 -18.33
N GLN A 64 14.52 17.19 -17.06
CA GLN A 64 14.66 18.16 -15.96
C GLN A 64 16.12 18.59 -15.78
N MET A 65 17.10 17.71 -16.00
CA MET A 65 18.51 18.10 -15.98
C MET A 65 18.87 19.10 -17.08
N HIS A 66 18.35 18.93 -18.30
CA HIS A 66 18.54 19.91 -19.37
C HIS A 66 17.93 21.27 -19.02
N LYS A 67 16.75 21.26 -18.37
CA LYS A 67 16.06 22.49 -17.96
C LYS A 67 16.78 23.25 -16.85
N GLU A 68 17.29 22.54 -15.85
CA GLU A 68 17.97 23.12 -14.68
C GLU A 68 19.43 23.51 -14.96
N MET A 69 20.02 23.02 -16.06
CA MET A 69 21.41 23.28 -16.47
C MET A 69 21.49 23.74 -17.94
N PRO A 70 20.94 24.91 -18.30
CA PRO A 70 20.79 25.37 -19.70
C PRO A 70 22.12 25.69 -20.44
N GLY A 71 23.28 25.47 -19.83
CA GLY A 71 24.60 25.67 -20.44
C GLY A 71 25.46 24.41 -20.53
N VAL A 72 24.95 23.25 -20.10
CA VAL A 72 25.71 22.00 -20.05
C VAL A 72 25.40 21.14 -21.27
N SER A 73 26.43 20.61 -21.92
CA SER A 73 26.25 19.73 -23.08
C SER A 73 25.52 18.43 -22.68
N SER A 74 24.67 17.92 -23.57
CA SER A 74 23.93 16.67 -23.32
C SER A 74 24.84 15.48 -23.02
N SER A 75 26.06 15.47 -23.56
CA SER A 75 27.11 14.49 -23.22
C SER A 75 27.45 14.46 -21.72
N VAL A 76 27.60 15.64 -21.11
CA VAL A 76 27.93 15.77 -19.70
C VAL A 76 26.73 15.38 -18.84
N ILE A 77 25.51 15.73 -19.27
CA ILE A 77 24.27 15.35 -18.58
C ILE A 77 24.11 13.82 -18.56
N THR A 78 24.29 13.13 -19.69
CA THR A 78 24.24 11.66 -19.73
C THR A 78 25.32 11.01 -18.86
N LYS A 79 26.52 11.60 -18.81
CA LYS A 79 27.61 11.14 -17.94
C LYS A 79 27.29 11.32 -16.45
N ILE A 80 26.63 12.42 -16.09
CA ILE A 80 26.15 12.69 -14.74
C ILE A 80 25.02 11.72 -14.37
N TYR A 81 24.07 11.48 -15.29
CA TYR A 81 22.99 10.51 -15.10
C TYR A 81 23.52 9.11 -14.82
N GLY A 82 24.47 8.63 -15.64
CA GLY A 82 25.09 7.32 -15.46
C GLY A 82 25.97 7.22 -14.21
N ASN A 83 26.45 8.34 -13.67
CA ASN A 83 27.25 8.35 -12.45
C ASN A 83 27.03 9.61 -11.61
N ILE A 84 26.04 9.56 -10.72
CA ILE A 84 25.70 10.63 -9.77
C ILE A 84 26.88 11.05 -8.89
N LYS A 85 27.85 10.15 -8.64
CA LYS A 85 29.03 10.50 -7.82
C LYS A 85 29.89 11.58 -8.48
N THR A 86 29.76 11.78 -9.80
CA THR A 86 30.42 12.89 -10.50
C THR A 86 29.96 14.25 -9.97
N LEU A 87 28.71 14.38 -9.51
CA LEU A 87 28.19 15.61 -8.89
C LEU A 87 28.92 15.97 -7.59
N LYS A 88 29.51 14.99 -6.88
CA LYS A 88 30.29 15.25 -5.67
C LYS A 88 31.67 15.88 -5.95
N LYS A 89 32.15 15.79 -7.19
CA LYS A 89 33.44 16.39 -7.60
C LYS A 89 33.35 17.90 -7.78
N TYR A 90 32.14 18.42 -8.03
CA TYR A 90 31.88 19.85 -8.15
C TYR A 90 31.67 20.48 -6.77
N SER A 91 32.07 21.76 -6.65
CA SER A 91 31.83 22.53 -5.42
C SER A 91 30.34 22.60 -5.10
N PHE A 92 29.97 22.79 -3.82
CA PHE A 92 28.57 22.91 -3.42
C PHE A 92 27.86 24.12 -4.05
N SER A 93 28.61 25.20 -4.31
CA SER A 93 28.11 26.41 -4.97
C SER A 93 28.07 26.32 -6.49
N ASP A 94 28.56 25.22 -7.08
CA ASP A 94 28.63 25.07 -8.53
C ASP A 94 27.21 24.94 -9.12
N PRO A 95 26.86 25.73 -10.16
CA PRO A 95 25.56 25.65 -10.81
C PRO A 95 25.24 24.27 -11.37
N ILE A 96 26.23 23.48 -11.80
CA ILE A 96 26.03 22.11 -12.28
C ILE A 96 25.55 21.21 -11.13
N ARG A 97 26.18 21.34 -9.96
CA ARG A 97 25.81 20.55 -8.79
C ARG A 97 24.44 20.93 -8.27
N GLN A 98 24.15 22.23 -8.18
CA GLN A 98 22.85 22.70 -7.72
C GLN A 98 21.73 22.37 -8.71
N GLY A 99 21.96 22.52 -10.02
CA GLY A 99 21.01 22.15 -11.06
C GLY A 99 20.68 20.66 -11.03
N GLY A 100 21.69 19.80 -10.84
CA GLY A 100 21.48 18.38 -10.60
C GLY A 100 20.60 18.13 -9.37
N VAL A 101 20.93 18.70 -8.22
CA VAL A 101 20.14 18.52 -6.98
C VAL A 101 18.69 19.00 -7.15
N ARG A 102 18.46 20.13 -7.83
CA ARG A 102 17.11 20.63 -8.13
C ARG A 102 16.34 19.69 -9.05
N ALA A 103 16.95 19.22 -10.13
CA ALA A 103 16.32 18.23 -11.02
C ALA A 103 15.94 16.94 -10.26
N TYR A 104 16.83 16.43 -9.40
CA TYR A 104 16.54 15.30 -8.51
C TYR A 104 15.35 15.57 -7.59
N ALA A 105 15.26 16.77 -6.99
CA ALA A 105 14.19 17.12 -6.08
C ALA A 105 12.83 17.19 -6.80
N ILE A 106 12.78 17.76 -8.02
CA ILE A 106 11.56 17.87 -8.83
C ILE A 106 11.03 16.48 -9.20
N VAL A 107 11.88 15.61 -9.74
CA VAL A 107 11.47 14.26 -10.17
C VAL A 107 10.99 13.42 -8.99
N ASN A 108 11.71 13.47 -7.86
CA ASN A 108 11.25 12.79 -6.64
C ASN A 108 9.93 13.36 -6.12
N GLY A 109 9.68 14.67 -6.31
CA GLY A 109 8.39 15.30 -6.03
C GLY A 109 7.26 14.65 -6.84
N HIS A 110 7.44 14.48 -8.15
CA HIS A 110 6.44 13.82 -9.00
C HIS A 110 6.18 12.37 -8.58
N ILE A 111 7.23 11.59 -8.30
CA ILE A 111 7.11 10.21 -7.81
C ILE A 111 6.37 10.17 -6.47
N THR A 112 6.62 11.13 -5.59
CA THR A 112 5.94 11.24 -4.29
C THR A 112 4.45 11.52 -4.47
N ILE A 113 4.07 12.43 -5.37
CA ILE A 113 2.66 12.73 -5.67
C ILE A 113 1.96 11.48 -6.20
N ALA A 114 2.58 10.77 -7.14
CA ALA A 114 2.03 9.51 -7.67
C ALA A 114 1.83 8.46 -6.56
N SER A 115 2.77 8.38 -5.62
CA SER A 115 2.70 7.47 -4.47
C SER A 115 1.60 7.85 -3.48
N ILE A 116 1.38 9.15 -3.23
CA ILE A 116 0.30 9.64 -2.38
C ILE A 116 -1.06 9.27 -2.99
N CYS A 117 -1.24 9.50 -4.29
CA CYS A 117 -2.47 9.15 -5.00
C CYS A 117 -2.78 7.65 -4.88
N LEU A 118 -1.77 6.79 -5.03
CA LEU A 118 -1.93 5.35 -4.88
C LEU A 118 -2.26 4.95 -3.43
N SER A 119 -1.74 5.69 -2.45
CA SER A 119 -1.98 5.45 -1.02
C SER A 119 -3.40 5.81 -0.57
N CYS A 120 -4.14 6.63 -1.32
CA CYS A 120 -5.52 6.95 -1.01
C CYS A 120 -6.44 5.72 -1.08
N ILE A 121 -6.18 4.78 -1.98
CA ILE A 121 -7.00 3.58 -2.20
C ILE A 121 -7.11 2.72 -0.92
N PRO A 122 -6.00 2.26 -0.32
CA PRO A 122 -6.07 1.51 0.93
C PRO A 122 -6.60 2.32 2.11
N LEU A 123 -6.35 3.64 2.15
CA LEU A 123 -6.90 4.51 3.20
C LEU A 123 -8.43 4.54 3.18
N VAL A 124 -9.03 4.67 1.99
CA VAL A 124 -10.49 4.60 1.84
C VAL A 124 -11.02 3.23 2.24
N ALA A 125 -10.35 2.15 1.82
CA ALA A 125 -10.75 0.79 2.20
C ALA A 125 -10.73 0.57 3.73
N SER A 126 -9.79 1.19 4.45
CA SER A 126 -9.71 1.11 5.91
C SER A 126 -10.94 1.71 6.62
N PHE A 127 -11.62 2.69 6.03
CA PHE A 127 -12.85 3.25 6.62
C PHE A 127 -14.04 2.29 6.54
N PHE A 128 -14.00 1.29 5.66
CA PHE A 128 -15.04 0.27 5.52
C PHE A 128 -14.74 -1.02 6.31
N MET A 129 -13.65 -1.06 7.08
CA MET A 129 -13.29 -2.25 7.85
C MET A 129 -14.18 -2.38 9.10
N PRO A 130 -14.90 -3.50 9.29
CA PRO A 130 -15.74 -3.70 10.46
C PRO A 130 -14.89 -3.88 11.73
N ASN A 131 -15.36 -3.32 12.85
CA ASN A 131 -14.74 -3.49 14.16
C ASN A 131 -14.97 -4.92 14.67
N TYR A 132 -13.91 -5.71 14.75
CA TYR A 132 -13.95 -7.03 15.41
C TYR A 132 -13.65 -6.87 16.90
N TYR A 133 -14.60 -7.25 17.76
CA TYR A 133 -14.39 -7.30 19.21
C TYR A 133 -13.77 -8.65 19.59
N LEU A 134 -12.50 -8.63 20.01
CA LEU A 134 -11.81 -9.79 20.55
C LEU A 134 -11.99 -9.76 22.08
N GLY A 135 -12.85 -10.64 22.61
CA GLY A 135 -12.96 -10.90 24.05
C GLY A 135 -11.76 -11.72 24.56
N LYS A 136 -11.98 -12.67 25.49
CA LYS A 136 -10.95 -13.63 25.94
C LYS A 136 -10.57 -14.70 24.88
N GLN A 137 -10.96 -14.50 23.63
CA GLN A 137 -10.83 -15.45 22.52
C GLN A 137 -9.68 -15.07 21.63
N GLN A 138 -8.97 -16.03 21.06
CA GLN A 138 -7.90 -15.74 20.08
C GLN A 138 -8.43 -15.36 18.69
N ASN A 139 -9.70 -15.64 18.40
CA ASN A 139 -10.31 -15.42 17.09
C ASN A 139 -11.82 -15.22 17.23
N ALA A 140 -12.44 -14.40 16.37
CA ALA A 140 -13.88 -14.15 16.38
C ALA A 140 -14.73 -15.37 15.94
N VAL A 141 -14.10 -16.37 15.32
CA VAL A 141 -14.76 -17.58 14.78
C VAL A 141 -14.52 -18.82 15.63
N ASN A 142 -13.43 -18.86 16.39
CA ASN A 142 -13.07 -20.00 17.24
C ASN A 142 -13.19 -19.59 18.71
N ASN A 143 -14.20 -20.10 19.43
CA ASN A 143 -14.44 -19.83 20.86
C ASN A 143 -13.39 -20.49 21.78
N LYS A 144 -12.11 -20.51 21.40
CA LYS A 144 -11.03 -21.10 22.18
C LYS A 144 -10.12 -20.02 22.77
N GLY A 145 -9.83 -20.19 24.06
CA GLY A 145 -8.88 -19.36 24.81
C GLY A 145 -7.43 -19.73 24.51
N LEU A 146 -6.49 -18.98 25.11
CA LEU A 146 -5.04 -19.22 25.02
C LEU A 146 -4.59 -20.60 25.55
N ASP A 147 -5.41 -21.21 26.40
CA ASP A 147 -5.27 -22.52 27.02
C ASP A 147 -5.92 -23.66 26.20
N GLY A 148 -6.59 -23.34 25.09
CA GLY A 148 -7.31 -24.29 24.27
C GLY A 148 -8.68 -24.68 24.81
N GLU A 149 -9.08 -24.18 25.98
CA GLU A 149 -10.42 -24.39 26.52
C GLU A 149 -11.47 -23.54 25.78
N VAL A 150 -12.71 -24.03 25.74
CA VAL A 150 -13.83 -23.30 25.16
C VAL A 150 -14.20 -22.17 26.11
N VAL A 151 -13.90 -20.93 25.74
CA VAL A 151 -14.23 -19.77 26.56
C VAL A 151 -15.63 -19.32 26.19
N ASP A 152 -16.55 -19.47 27.15
CA ASP A 152 -17.93 -18.99 27.03
C ASP A 152 -17.93 -17.46 27.06
N VAL A 153 -18.17 -16.85 25.91
CA VAL A 153 -18.26 -15.40 25.79
C VAL A 153 -19.72 -15.02 25.94
N PRO A 154 -20.06 -14.01 26.77
CA PRO A 154 -21.43 -13.52 26.86
C PRO A 154 -21.90 -13.20 25.45
N ASN A 155 -22.84 -14.01 24.98
CA ASN A 155 -23.40 -13.90 23.65
C ASN A 155 -24.17 -12.58 23.61
N GLN A 156 -23.54 -11.52 23.12
CA GLN A 156 -24.28 -10.32 22.72
C GLN A 156 -24.98 -10.54 21.37
N ARG A 157 -25.32 -11.79 21.01
CA ARG A 157 -26.60 -12.02 20.34
C ARG A 157 -27.68 -11.88 21.42
N THR A 158 -28.21 -10.66 21.54
CA THR A 158 -29.64 -10.52 21.85
C THR A 158 -30.41 -11.61 21.08
N PRO A 159 -31.44 -12.26 21.66
CA PRO A 159 -32.01 -13.53 21.14
C PRO A 159 -32.69 -13.46 19.76
N ASN A 160 -32.42 -12.47 18.93
CA ASN A 160 -33.18 -12.19 17.72
C ASN A 160 -32.36 -11.95 16.43
N GLU A 161 -31.06 -12.22 16.40
CA GLU A 161 -30.30 -12.23 15.14
C GLU A 161 -29.60 -13.57 14.94
N ALA A 162 -30.36 -14.51 14.38
CA ALA A 162 -29.81 -15.61 13.63
C ALA A 162 -28.92 -15.05 12.52
N VAL A 163 -27.64 -15.45 12.52
CA VAL A 163 -26.72 -15.27 11.40
C VAL A 163 -27.36 -15.92 10.17
N THR A 164 -28.03 -15.09 9.36
CA THR A 164 -28.40 -15.43 7.99
C THR A 164 -27.23 -15.03 7.11
N THR A 165 -26.26 -15.93 6.98
CA THR A 165 -25.36 -15.91 5.83
C THR A 165 -26.20 -16.17 4.58
N GLN A 166 -26.62 -15.06 3.95
CA GLN A 166 -27.41 -14.85 2.72
C GLN A 166 -28.95 -14.93 2.83
N PRO A 167 -29.63 -13.79 2.61
CA PRO A 167 -30.53 -13.69 1.46
C PRO A 167 -30.50 -12.35 0.69
N GLU A 168 -29.63 -11.39 1.01
CA GLU A 168 -29.73 -10.05 0.38
C GLU A 168 -29.14 -10.00 -1.03
N ARG A 169 -27.98 -10.64 -1.28
CA ARG A 169 -27.46 -10.79 -2.66
C ARG A 169 -28.43 -11.59 -3.54
N ALA A 170 -29.02 -12.66 -3.02
CA ALA A 170 -30.00 -13.46 -3.76
C ALA A 170 -31.28 -12.67 -4.09
N ALA A 171 -31.78 -11.87 -3.13
CA ALA A 171 -32.95 -11.01 -3.34
C ALA A 171 -32.70 -9.87 -4.33
N PHE A 172 -31.49 -9.30 -4.35
CA PHE A 172 -31.11 -8.24 -5.29
C PHE A 172 -31.08 -8.75 -6.74
N TRP A 173 -30.45 -9.89 -7.00
CA TRP A 173 -30.39 -10.48 -8.35
C TRP A 173 -31.75 -10.98 -8.85
N GLN A 174 -32.61 -11.48 -7.95
CA GLN A 174 -34.00 -11.85 -8.27
C GLN A 174 -34.83 -10.63 -8.68
N LYS A 175 -34.68 -9.48 -7.99
CA LYS A 175 -35.37 -8.23 -8.34
C LYS A 175 -34.89 -7.66 -9.68
N VAL A 176 -33.59 -7.74 -9.97
CA VAL A 176 -33.03 -7.30 -11.26
C VAL A 176 -33.51 -8.20 -12.41
N LEU A 177 -33.55 -9.52 -12.21
CA LEU A 177 -34.07 -10.46 -13.21
C LEU A 177 -35.59 -10.31 -13.45
N ALA A 178 -36.36 -9.95 -12.43
CA ALA A 178 -37.79 -9.69 -12.55
C ALA A 178 -38.09 -8.38 -13.33
N LEU A 179 -37.20 -7.39 -13.24
CA LEU A 179 -37.34 -6.12 -13.98
C LEU A 179 -37.01 -6.25 -15.47
N TYR A 180 -36.13 -7.19 -15.83
CA TYR A 180 -35.73 -7.46 -17.23
C TYR A 180 -36.74 -8.34 -17.99
N ARG A 181 -37.69 -8.96 -17.30
CA ARG A 181 -38.71 -9.86 -17.89
C ARG A 181 -40.06 -9.16 -18.15
N LYS A 182 -40.10 -7.83 -18.15
CA LYS A 182 -41.30 -7.03 -18.43
C LYS A 182 -41.03 -6.10 -19.60
#